data_AF-A0A3P6CWN5-F1
#
_entry.id   AF-A0A3P6CWN5-F1
#
_cell.length_a   1.000
_cell.length_b   1.000
_cell.length_c   1.000
_cell.angle_alpha   90.00
_cell.angle_beta   90.00
_cell.angle_gamma   90.00
#
_symmetry.space_group_name_H-M   'P 1'
#
loop_
_entity.id
_entity.type
_entity.pdbx_description
1 polymer ?
#
loop_
_entity_poly.entity_id
_entity_poly.type
_entity_poly.pdbx_seq_one_letter_code
_entity_poly.pdbx_strand_id
1 'polypeptide(L)'
;MANLCFQDSVSLFVTMVVIILLLPHVTLSATSTYSRPDKFYVNCGSDSNVTYGNQTFVGDMISGDNSVSFTREGTEVINQSGSSPAPEIYRTARIFRRPSHYKFQLNSVGLHFLRLHFSAGSSRTELSTARFTVSATYGSNHPLRSFSLQNFNETPRVEEFHRRKSLTTSRGRNSLLLTSSTGRLKR
;
A
#
# COMPACT_ATOMS: atom_id res chain seq x y z
N MET A 1 -47.39 -54.52 13.87
CA MET A 1 -46.93 -53.21 14.38
C MET A 1 -45.41 -53.00 14.30
N ALA A 2 -44.57 -54.05 14.28
CA ALA A 2 -43.10 -53.90 14.20
C ALA A 2 -42.53 -53.50 12.82
N ASN A 3 -43.13 -53.95 11.71
CA ASN A 3 -42.62 -53.69 10.35
C ASN A 3 -42.73 -52.22 9.90
N LEU A 4 -43.73 -51.48 10.41
CA LEU A 4 -43.91 -50.06 10.07
C LEU A 4 -42.79 -49.20 10.69
N CYS A 5 -42.45 -49.47 11.95
CA CYS A 5 -41.35 -48.78 12.66
C CYS A 5 -39.98 -49.05 12.03
N PHE A 6 -39.75 -50.27 11.52
CA PHE A 6 -38.53 -50.61 10.80
C PHE A 6 -38.43 -49.86 9.47
N GLN A 7 -39.52 -49.79 8.70
CA GLN A 7 -39.55 -49.13 7.41
C GLN A 7 -39.39 -47.60 7.53
N ASP A 8 -39.98 -46.99 8.56
CA ASP A 8 -39.80 -45.57 8.88
C ASP A 8 -38.35 -45.27 9.33
N SER A 9 -37.75 -46.15 10.13
CA SER A 9 -36.36 -46.00 10.55
C SER A 9 -35.39 -46.04 9.36
N VAL A 10 -35.58 -46.98 8.43
CA VAL A 10 -34.75 -47.11 7.22
C VAL A 10 -34.94 -45.89 6.31
N SER A 11 -36.18 -45.40 6.17
CA SER A 11 -36.49 -44.18 5.42
C SER A 11 -35.79 -42.94 5.99
N LEU A 12 -35.79 -42.77 7.32
CA LEU A 12 -35.08 -41.69 8.01
C LEU A 12 -33.55 -41.80 7.82
N PHE A 13 -32.98 -43.01 7.91
CA PHE A 13 -31.55 -43.22 7.66
C PHE A 13 -31.17 -42.89 6.20
N VAL A 14 -31.96 -43.32 5.22
CA VAL A 14 -31.70 -43.03 3.81
C VAL A 14 -31.79 -41.53 3.51
N THR A 15 -32.80 -40.84 4.05
CA THR A 15 -32.95 -39.38 3.88
C THR A 15 -31.80 -38.61 4.54
N MET A 16 -31.34 -39.02 5.72
CA MET A 16 -30.16 -38.42 6.37
C MET A 16 -28.88 -38.61 5.54
N VAL A 17 -28.66 -39.80 4.98
CA VAL A 17 -27.50 -40.08 4.11
C VAL A 17 -27.54 -39.23 2.84
N VAL A 18 -28.72 -39.08 2.21
CA VAL A 18 -28.90 -38.24 1.03
C VAL A 18 -28.60 -36.77 1.33
N ILE A 19 -29.08 -36.25 2.48
CA ILE A 19 -28.81 -34.87 2.90
C ILE A 19 -27.29 -34.66 3.12
N ILE A 20 -26.62 -35.57 3.83
CA ILE A 20 -25.17 -35.48 4.09
C ILE A 20 -24.37 -35.51 2.78
N LEU A 21 -24.77 -36.31 1.79
CA LEU A 21 -24.13 -36.38 0.48
C LEU A 21 -24.37 -35.13 -0.38
N LEU A 22 -25.49 -34.41 -0.17
CA LEU A 22 -25.84 -33.21 -0.92
C LEU A 22 -25.30 -31.91 -0.28
N LEU A 23 -25.02 -31.90 1.03
CA LEU A 23 -24.42 -30.77 1.76
C LEU A 23 -23.11 -30.21 1.15
N PRO A 24 -22.13 -31.02 0.71
CA PRO A 24 -20.89 -30.50 0.12
C PRO A 24 -21.11 -29.86 -1.25
N HIS A 25 -22.17 -30.23 -1.98
CA HIS A 25 -22.50 -29.64 -3.27
C HIS A 25 -23.14 -28.25 -3.15
N VAL A 26 -23.84 -27.98 -2.04
CA VAL A 26 -24.50 -26.68 -1.79
C VAL A 26 -23.53 -25.65 -1.18
N THR A 27 -22.46 -26.09 -0.52
CA THR A 27 -21.54 -25.22 0.23
C THR A 27 -20.35 -24.68 -0.58
N LEU A 28 -20.19 -25.06 -1.85
CA LEU A 28 -19.00 -24.72 -2.64
C LEU A 28 -19.11 -23.45 -3.51
N SER A 29 -20.25 -22.74 -3.48
CA SER A 29 -20.51 -21.65 -4.44
C SER A 29 -20.09 -20.24 -3.99
N ALA A 30 -19.31 -20.10 -2.92
CA ALA A 30 -18.81 -18.79 -2.49
C ALA A 30 -17.32 -18.61 -2.84
N THR A 31 -16.98 -18.67 -4.13
CA THR A 31 -15.67 -18.21 -4.58
C THR A 31 -15.66 -16.67 -4.55
N SER A 32 -15.13 -16.07 -3.48
CA SER A 32 -14.78 -14.65 -3.53
C SER A 32 -13.73 -14.45 -4.62
N THR A 33 -14.00 -13.62 -5.61
CA THR A 33 -13.01 -13.22 -6.61
C THR A 33 -11.86 -12.52 -5.90
N TYR A 34 -10.69 -13.16 -5.88
CA TYR A 34 -9.46 -12.53 -5.39
C TYR A 34 -9.12 -11.37 -6.34
N SER A 35 -9.39 -10.14 -5.91
CA SER A 35 -8.90 -8.97 -6.63
C SER A 35 -7.41 -8.83 -6.32
N ARG A 36 -6.60 -8.74 -7.39
CA ARG A 36 -5.17 -8.47 -7.26
C ARG A 36 -5.02 -7.14 -6.50
N PRO A 37 -4.22 -7.09 -5.43
CA PRO A 37 -3.98 -5.85 -4.70
C PRO A 37 -3.44 -4.77 -5.63
N ASP A 38 -3.87 -3.53 -5.43
CA ASP A 38 -3.31 -2.39 -6.15
C ASP A 38 -1.82 -2.26 -5.79
N LYS A 39 -0.95 -2.11 -6.78
CA LYS A 39 0.50 -1.98 -6.58
C LYS A 39 0.97 -0.64 -7.13
N PHE A 40 1.52 0.19 -6.26
CA PHE A 40 2.08 1.49 -6.62
C PHE A 40 3.57 1.50 -6.34
N TYR A 41 4.35 1.69 -7.38
CA TYR A 41 5.80 1.88 -7.31
C TYR A 41 6.08 3.28 -7.80
N VAL A 42 6.42 4.19 -6.88
CA VAL A 42 6.55 5.62 -7.19
C VAL A 42 8.03 6.00 -7.17
N ASN A 43 8.55 6.46 -8.30
CA ASN A 43 9.86 7.08 -8.40
C ASN A 43 9.73 8.58 -8.09
N CYS A 44 10.09 8.96 -6.87
CA CYS A 44 9.81 10.29 -6.36
C CYS A 44 10.80 11.33 -6.93
N GLY A 45 10.28 12.42 -7.49
CA GLY A 45 11.11 13.45 -8.13
C GLY A 45 11.67 13.04 -9.50
N SER A 46 11.09 12.03 -10.14
CA SER A 46 11.48 11.60 -11.49
C SER A 46 10.39 11.95 -12.49
N ASP A 47 10.82 12.38 -13.68
CA ASP A 47 10.03 12.54 -14.91
C ASP A 47 10.09 11.30 -15.81
N SER A 48 10.75 10.24 -15.36
CA SER A 48 10.94 9.00 -16.10
C SER A 48 10.65 7.76 -15.24
N ASN A 49 10.23 6.69 -15.91
CA ASN A 49 10.05 5.38 -15.32
C ASN A 49 11.39 4.67 -15.19
N VAL A 50 11.58 3.94 -14.10
CA VAL A 50 12.79 3.18 -13.82
C VAL A 50 12.42 1.76 -13.44
N THR A 51 13.11 0.78 -13.99
CA THR A 51 12.94 -0.62 -13.59
C THR A 51 14.02 -0.99 -12.58
N TYR A 52 13.60 -1.52 -11.43
CA TYR A 52 14.51 -2.04 -10.41
C TYR A 52 14.03 -3.39 -9.89
N GLY A 53 14.90 -4.40 -9.97
CA GLY A 53 14.49 -5.79 -9.85
C GLY A 53 13.49 -6.15 -10.94
N ASN A 54 12.25 -6.48 -10.54
CA ASN A 54 11.15 -6.85 -11.45
C ASN A 54 9.97 -5.87 -11.36
N GLN A 55 10.22 -4.65 -10.87
CA GLN A 55 9.18 -3.65 -10.63
C GLN A 55 9.54 -2.37 -11.39
N THR A 56 8.55 -1.80 -12.07
CA THR A 56 8.67 -0.51 -12.74
C THR A 56 8.16 0.57 -11.79
N PHE A 57 9.05 1.43 -11.35
CA PHE A 57 8.75 2.61 -10.55
C PHE A 57 8.40 3.77 -11.49
N VAL A 58 7.19 4.28 -11.35
CA VAL A 58 6.64 5.35 -12.18
C VAL A 58 7.06 6.70 -11.63
N GLY A 59 7.63 7.55 -12.49
CA GLY A 59 8.02 8.91 -12.13
C GLY A 59 6.83 9.75 -11.68
N ASP A 60 6.89 10.33 -10.47
CA ASP A 60 5.78 11.14 -9.95
C ASP A 60 5.59 12.49 -10.67
N MET A 61 6.51 12.87 -11.56
CA MET A 61 6.37 14.06 -12.44
C MET A 61 5.72 13.72 -13.78
N ILE A 62 5.56 12.44 -14.11
CA ILE A 62 4.89 12.02 -15.34
C ILE A 62 3.41 12.40 -15.23
N SER A 63 2.94 13.16 -16.22
CA SER A 63 1.55 13.58 -16.29
C SER A 63 0.72 12.51 -17.01
N GLY A 64 -0.45 12.16 -16.47
CA GLY A 64 -1.42 11.29 -17.16
C GLY A 64 -2.02 10.17 -16.30
N ASP A 65 -1.32 9.73 -15.25
CA ASP A 65 -1.87 8.76 -14.30
C ASP A 65 -2.42 9.47 -13.06
N ASN A 66 -3.75 9.46 -12.90
CA ASN A 66 -4.43 10.07 -11.76
C ASN A 66 -4.50 9.14 -10.54
N SER A 67 -3.98 7.91 -10.62
CA SER A 67 -4.01 6.93 -9.54
C SER A 67 -3.13 7.33 -8.34
N VAL A 68 -2.07 8.12 -8.59
CA VAL A 68 -1.22 8.71 -7.56
C VAL A 68 -1.11 10.21 -7.79
N SER A 69 -1.39 11.00 -6.75
CA SER A 69 -1.18 12.44 -6.77
C SER A 69 -0.47 12.91 -5.51
N PHE A 70 0.14 14.10 -5.56
CA PHE A 70 0.87 14.67 -4.44
C PHE A 70 0.76 16.19 -4.38
N THR A 71 1.04 16.76 -3.21
CA THR A 71 1.15 18.21 -3.01
C THR A 71 2.33 18.77 -3.81
N ARG A 72 2.09 19.60 -4.82
CA ARG A 72 3.16 20.18 -5.66
C ARG A 72 3.84 21.39 -5.02
N GLU A 73 3.10 22.19 -4.27
CA GLU A 73 3.60 23.43 -3.67
C GLU A 73 4.64 23.14 -2.58
N GLY A 74 5.72 23.93 -2.55
CA GLY A 74 6.78 23.76 -1.56
C GLY A 74 7.55 22.45 -1.72
N THR A 75 7.61 21.92 -2.94
CA THR A 75 8.42 20.75 -3.27
C THR A 75 9.67 21.09 -4.06
N GLU A 76 10.74 20.37 -3.78
CA GLU A 76 12.00 20.41 -4.52
C GLU A 76 12.37 19.00 -4.98
N VAL A 77 13.22 18.90 -6.00
CA VAL A 77 13.72 17.63 -6.52
C VAL A 77 15.24 17.63 -6.44
N ILE A 78 15.80 16.54 -5.93
CA ILE A 78 17.22 16.23 -6.09
C ILE A 78 17.33 15.19 -7.20
N ASN A 79 18.17 15.45 -8.19
CA ASN A 79 18.49 14.49 -9.25
C ASN A 79 20.02 14.28 -9.31
N GLN A 80 20.44 13.02 -9.29
CA GLN A 80 21.84 12.59 -9.27
C GLN A 80 22.16 11.66 -10.43
N SER A 81 21.35 11.72 -11.48
CA SER A 81 21.37 10.85 -12.67
C SER A 81 22.75 10.71 -13.34
N GLY A 82 23.69 11.64 -13.13
CA GLY A 82 25.04 11.61 -13.71
C GLY A 82 26.22 11.28 -12.77
N SER A 83 26.05 11.28 -11.45
CA SER A 83 27.19 11.26 -10.50
C SER A 83 27.13 10.15 -9.44
N SER A 84 26.06 9.35 -9.42
CA SER A 84 25.82 8.39 -8.34
C SER A 84 25.99 6.93 -8.79
N PRO A 85 26.81 6.13 -8.09
CA PRO A 85 26.84 4.68 -8.29
C PRO A 85 25.57 3.99 -7.73
N ALA A 86 24.67 4.73 -7.08
CA ALA A 86 23.45 4.17 -6.54
C ALA A 86 22.50 3.65 -7.65
N PRO A 87 21.70 2.62 -7.33
CA PRO A 87 20.61 2.18 -8.20
C PRO A 87 19.73 3.34 -8.65
N GLU A 88 19.21 3.24 -9.86
CA GLU A 88 18.53 4.34 -10.54
C GLU A 88 17.30 4.88 -9.76
N ILE A 89 16.59 4.00 -9.04
CA ILE A 89 15.47 4.36 -8.14
C ILE A 89 15.88 5.24 -6.93
N TYR A 90 17.17 5.39 -6.66
CA TYR A 90 17.70 6.22 -5.56
C TYR A 90 18.46 7.45 -6.05
N ARG A 91 18.51 7.68 -7.37
CA ARG A 91 19.17 8.84 -7.97
C ARG A 91 18.32 10.09 -7.90
N THR A 92 17.00 9.94 -7.87
CA THR A 92 16.04 11.02 -7.70
C THR A 92 15.40 10.97 -6.32
N ALA A 93 14.99 12.12 -5.82
CA ALA A 93 14.10 12.21 -4.67
C ALA A 93 13.32 13.50 -4.66
N ARG A 94 12.13 13.46 -4.05
CA ARG A 94 11.30 14.64 -3.78
C ARG A 94 11.43 15.09 -2.34
N ILE A 95 11.65 16.39 -2.17
CA ILE A 95 11.68 17.07 -0.88
C ILE A 95 10.41 17.86 -0.67
N PHE A 96 9.82 17.71 0.51
CA PHE A 96 8.71 18.54 0.98
C PHE A 96 9.22 19.53 2.03
N ARG A 97 9.14 20.83 1.73
CA ARG A 97 9.51 21.92 2.65
C ARG A 97 8.36 22.35 3.55
N ARG A 98 7.14 21.97 3.19
CA ARG A 98 5.90 22.26 3.91
C ARG A 98 5.16 20.96 4.22
N PRO A 99 4.16 20.98 5.12
CA PRO A 99 3.29 19.83 5.27
C PRO A 99 2.69 19.45 3.92
N SER A 100 2.77 18.17 3.56
CA SER A 100 2.45 17.72 2.20
C SER A 100 1.98 16.29 2.22
N HIS A 101 1.30 15.86 1.17
CA HIS A 101 0.75 14.52 1.09
C HIS A 101 0.93 13.87 -0.27
N TYR A 102 0.91 12.53 -0.27
CA TYR A 102 0.54 11.74 -1.44
C TYR A 102 -0.82 11.10 -1.24
N LYS A 103 -1.60 11.02 -2.30
CA LYS A 103 -2.89 10.36 -2.35
C LYS A 103 -2.83 9.22 -3.36
N PHE A 104 -3.07 8.00 -2.91
CA PHE A 104 -3.12 6.80 -3.75
C PHE A 104 -4.56 6.34 -3.89
N GLN A 105 -5.04 6.11 -5.10
CA GLN A 105 -6.38 5.56 -5.36
C GLN A 105 -6.34 4.03 -5.22
N LEU A 106 -6.94 3.52 -4.15
CA LEU A 106 -7.00 2.09 -3.82
C LEU A 106 -8.40 1.54 -4.04
N ASN A 107 -8.49 0.55 -4.92
CA ASN A 107 -9.73 -0.15 -5.25
C ASN A 107 -9.97 -1.33 -4.31
N SER A 108 -8.90 -1.93 -3.79
CA SER A 108 -8.95 -3.15 -2.99
C SER A 108 -9.16 -2.89 -1.49
N VAL A 109 -10.03 -3.69 -0.87
CA VAL A 109 -10.17 -3.83 0.59
C VAL A 109 -9.21 -4.91 1.07
N GLY A 110 -8.65 -4.77 2.27
CA GLY A 110 -7.70 -5.77 2.81
C GLY A 110 -6.44 -5.15 3.38
N LEU A 111 -5.40 -5.97 3.50
CA LEU A 111 -4.10 -5.56 4.02
C LEU A 111 -3.27 -4.92 2.91
N HIS A 112 -2.83 -3.70 3.15
CA HIS A 112 -1.95 -2.91 2.30
C HIS A 112 -0.60 -2.75 2.97
N PHE A 113 0.46 -2.88 2.19
CA PHE A 113 1.83 -2.62 2.64
C PHE A 113 2.30 -1.30 2.04
N LEU A 114 2.89 -0.46 2.89
CA LEU A 114 3.56 0.77 2.51
C LEU A 114 5.03 0.60 2.82
N ARG A 115 5.85 0.59 1.78
CA ARG A 115 7.30 0.56 1.89
C ARG A 115 7.85 1.91 1.45
N LEU A 116 8.48 2.61 2.39
CA LEU A 116 9.08 3.91 2.16
C LEU A 116 10.58 3.75 2.07
N HIS A 117 11.14 4.28 1.00
CA HIS A 117 12.57 4.35 0.80
C HIS A 117 13.03 5.76 1.23
N PHE A 118 14.23 5.84 1.78
CA PHE A 118 14.86 7.08 2.20
C PHE A 118 16.33 6.98 1.81
N SER A 119 16.67 7.54 0.64
CA SER A 119 18.05 7.60 0.18
C SER A 119 18.64 8.96 0.54
N ALA A 120 19.94 9.09 0.78
CA ALA A 120 20.63 10.38 0.88
C ALA A 120 21.04 10.85 -0.51
N GLY A 121 20.94 12.15 -0.77
CA GLY A 121 21.63 12.69 -1.94
C GLY A 121 23.13 12.78 -1.62
N SER A 122 23.93 13.09 -2.62
CA SER A 122 25.28 13.68 -2.55
C SER A 122 25.59 14.59 -1.35
N SER A 123 24.60 15.24 -0.70
CA SER A 123 24.80 15.96 0.58
C SER A 123 24.29 15.16 1.78
N ARG A 124 25.22 14.52 2.52
CA ARG A 124 24.95 13.79 3.78
C ARG A 124 24.38 14.68 4.88
N THR A 125 24.70 15.97 4.86
CA THR A 125 24.31 16.98 5.88
C THR A 125 22.82 17.36 5.81
N GLU A 126 22.21 17.32 4.63
CA GLU A 126 20.78 17.65 4.47
C GLU A 126 19.87 16.55 5.03
N LEU A 127 20.33 15.29 5.03
CA LEU A 127 19.56 14.15 5.53
C LEU A 127 19.80 13.81 6.99
N SER A 128 21.03 13.97 7.48
CA SER A 128 21.29 13.78 8.92
C SER A 128 20.43 14.72 9.77
N THR A 129 20.13 15.92 9.26
CA THR A 129 19.30 16.94 9.91
C THR A 129 17.82 16.87 9.56
N ALA A 130 17.40 16.01 8.62
CA ALA A 130 16.00 15.89 8.25
C ALA A 130 15.19 15.33 9.44
N ARG A 131 14.07 15.98 9.76
CA ARG A 131 13.14 15.58 10.83
C ARG A 131 11.71 15.67 10.33
N PHE A 132 11.10 14.56 9.98
CA PHE A 132 9.71 14.55 9.53
C PHE A 132 8.91 13.47 10.22
N THR A 133 7.59 13.66 10.24
CA THR A 133 6.64 12.64 10.68
C THR A 133 5.82 12.21 9.50
N VAL A 134 5.85 10.93 9.15
CA VAL A 134 4.94 10.37 8.15
C VAL A 134 3.75 9.74 8.85
N SER A 135 2.55 10.01 8.32
CA SER A 135 1.33 9.32 8.71
C SER A 135 0.56 8.81 7.50
N ALA A 136 -0.12 7.69 7.68
CA ALA A 136 -0.89 7.03 6.63
C ALA A 136 -2.35 6.90 7.09
N THR A 137 -3.30 7.42 6.31
CA THR A 137 -4.73 7.38 6.65
C THR A 137 -5.61 6.99 5.46
N TYR A 138 -6.76 6.37 5.74
CA TYR A 138 -7.79 6.09 4.75
C TYR A 138 -8.90 7.16 4.83
N GLY A 139 -8.64 8.34 4.27
CA GLY A 139 -9.60 9.46 4.23
C GLY A 139 -10.15 9.89 5.59
N SER A 140 -9.40 9.68 6.68
CA SER A 140 -9.72 10.15 8.03
C SER A 140 -8.59 11.03 8.56
N ASN A 141 -8.91 11.97 9.45
CA ASN A 141 -7.94 12.90 10.03
C ASN A 141 -7.14 12.33 11.22
N HIS A 142 -7.38 11.07 11.61
CA HIS A 142 -6.62 10.41 12.66
C HIS A 142 -5.36 9.75 12.07
N PRO A 143 -4.15 10.31 12.32
CA PRO A 143 -2.91 9.72 11.85
C PRO A 143 -2.69 8.39 12.59
N LEU A 144 -2.63 7.29 11.85
CA LEU A 144 -2.64 5.98 12.50
C LEU A 144 -1.25 5.49 12.94
N ARG A 145 -0.17 5.98 12.33
CA ARG A 145 1.22 5.70 12.73
C ARG A 145 2.06 6.90 12.37
N SER A 146 2.82 7.41 13.33
CA SER A 146 3.83 8.45 13.15
C SER A 146 5.19 7.82 13.36
N PHE A 147 6.16 8.18 12.53
CA PHE A 147 7.56 7.86 12.82
C PHE A 147 8.41 9.08 12.53
N SER A 148 9.33 9.37 13.46
CA SER A 148 10.31 10.43 13.29
C SER A 148 11.58 9.84 12.72
N LEU A 149 12.00 10.39 11.61
CA LEU A 149 13.24 10.04 10.95
C LEU A 149 14.28 11.11 11.25
N GLN A 150 15.43 10.72 11.85
CA GLN A 150 16.53 11.62 12.24
C GLN A 150 17.89 10.90 12.07
N ASN A 151 18.96 11.65 11.80
CA ASN A 151 20.35 11.18 11.79
C ASN A 151 20.62 9.92 10.94
N PHE A 152 20.31 10.00 9.64
CA PHE A 152 20.62 8.92 8.69
C PHE A 152 22.10 8.92 8.32
N ASN A 153 22.82 7.91 8.79
CA ASN A 153 24.20 7.65 8.37
C ASN A 153 24.29 6.58 7.27
N GLU A 154 23.25 5.76 7.12
CA GLU A 154 23.17 4.65 6.16
C GLU A 154 22.05 4.87 5.14
N THR A 155 22.38 4.71 3.86
CA THR A 155 21.47 4.99 2.73
C THR A 155 21.60 3.92 1.65
N PRO A 156 20.51 3.39 1.08
CA PRO A 156 19.11 3.74 1.36
C PRO A 156 18.59 3.08 2.64
N ARG A 157 17.84 3.82 3.46
CA ARG A 157 17.04 3.25 4.56
C ARG A 157 15.65 2.91 4.05
N VAL A 158 15.14 1.75 4.42
CA VAL A 158 13.82 1.27 4.00
C VAL A 158 12.98 1.00 5.24
N GLU A 159 11.78 1.56 5.27
CA GLU A 159 10.82 1.38 6.36
C GLU A 159 9.52 0.79 5.80
N GLU A 160 9.03 -0.28 6.44
CA GLU A 160 7.81 -0.96 6.02
C GLU A 160 6.70 -0.84 7.07
N PHE A 161 5.50 -0.58 6.57
CA PHE A 161 4.29 -0.39 7.36
C PHE A 161 3.16 -1.19 6.73
N HIS A 162 2.28 -1.76 7.55
CA HIS A 162 1.08 -2.43 7.07
C HIS A 162 -0.18 -1.76 7.61
N ARG A 163 -1.23 -1.74 6.79
CA ARG A 163 -2.53 -1.18 7.15
C ARG A 163 -3.66 -1.99 6.55
N ARG A 164 -4.70 -2.24 7.34
CA ARG A 164 -5.91 -2.91 6.86
C ARG A 164 -6.98 -1.89 6.53
N LYS A 165 -7.44 -1.87 5.27
CA LYS A 165 -8.66 -1.16 4.83
C LYS A 165 -9.85 -2.08 5.12
N SER A 166 -10.84 -1.59 5.86
CA SER A 166 -12.10 -2.30 6.15
C SER A 166 -13.22 -1.85 5.20
N LEU A 167 -14.27 -2.67 5.03
CA LEU A 167 -15.49 -2.33 4.28
C LEU A 167 -16.21 -1.10 4.87
N THR A 168 -16.17 -0.92 6.19
CA THR A 168 -16.75 0.27 6.84
C THR A 168 -16.01 1.55 6.46
N THR A 169 -14.71 1.45 6.21
CA THR A 169 -13.90 2.54 5.65
C THR A 169 -14.18 2.74 4.16
N SER A 170 -14.58 1.70 3.42
CA SER A 170 -14.78 1.76 1.96
C SER A 170 -16.08 2.43 1.50
N ARG A 171 -17.03 2.72 2.40
CA ARG A 171 -18.19 3.58 2.09
C ARG A 171 -17.68 5.01 1.81
N GLY A 172 -17.24 5.25 0.57
CA GLY A 172 -16.80 6.54 0.03
C GLY A 172 -15.30 6.86 0.09
N ARG A 173 -14.46 6.07 0.76
CA ARG A 173 -13.02 6.38 0.92
C ARG A 173 -12.11 5.35 0.26
N ASN A 174 -11.69 5.69 -0.96
CA ASN A 174 -10.81 4.87 -1.79
C ASN A 174 -9.40 5.44 -1.90
N SER A 175 -8.96 6.24 -0.93
CA SER A 175 -7.61 6.80 -0.97
C SER A 175 -6.81 6.57 0.29
N LEU A 176 -5.54 6.21 0.11
CA LEU A 176 -4.52 6.29 1.15
C LEU A 176 -3.84 7.65 1.06
N LEU A 177 -3.88 8.41 2.14
CA LEU A 177 -3.18 9.69 2.27
C LEU A 177 -1.90 9.48 3.09
N LEU A 178 -0.76 9.83 2.52
CA LEU A 178 0.53 9.82 3.20
C LEU A 178 0.96 11.25 3.50
N THR A 179 0.79 11.71 4.72
CA THR A 179 1.10 13.09 5.12
C THR A 179 2.49 13.15 5.77
N SER A 180 3.29 14.14 5.38
CA SER A 180 4.51 14.54 6.07
C SER A 180 4.32 15.86 6.79
N SER A 181 4.66 15.96 8.08
CA SER A 181 4.85 17.25 8.76
C SER A 181 6.24 17.80 8.46
N THR A 182 6.39 19.13 8.40
CA THR A 182 7.61 19.87 8.03
C THR A 182 8.91 19.20 8.46
N GLY A 183 9.78 19.00 7.47
CA GLY A 183 11.09 18.39 7.56
C GLY A 183 11.45 17.81 6.21
N ARG A 184 12.66 18.10 5.71
CA ARG A 184 13.16 17.69 4.39
C ARG A 184 12.86 16.21 4.12
N LEU A 185 11.81 15.93 3.36
CA LEU A 185 11.56 14.56 2.95
C LEU A 185 12.63 14.20 1.91
N LYS A 186 13.22 13.02 1.99
CA LYS A 186 13.88 12.42 0.83
C LYS A 186 13.29 11.03 0.72
N ARG A 187 12.33 10.84 -0.17
CA ARG A 187 11.86 9.50 -0.53
C ARG A 187 12.89 8.76 -1.37
#